data_AF-A0A523WAU0-F1
#
_entry.id   AF-A0A523WAU0-F1
#
_cell.length_a   1.000
_cell.length_b   1.000
_cell.length_c   1.000
_cell.angle_alpha   90.00
_cell.angle_beta   90.00
_cell.angle_gamma   90.00
#
_symmetry.space_group_name_H-M   'P 1'
#
loop_
_entity.id
_entity.type
_entity.pdbx_description
1 polymer ?
#
loop_
_entity_poly.entity_id
_entity_poly.type
_entity_poly.pdbx_seq_one_letter_code
_entity_poly.pdbx_strand_id
1 'polypeptide(L)' 'MYSKKLNNFIYLIDLKPADIENLISSYVLKASRVAIIESGPLTSVENLLAGLKEIGIKNEQ' A
#
# COMPACT_ATOMS: atom_id res chain seq x y z
N MET A 1 -9.89 5.76 1.40
CA MET A 1 -9.54 4.37 1.04
C MET A 1 -8.30 4.43 0.18
N TYR A 2 -7.21 3.86 0.68
CA TYR A 2 -5.92 3.83 -0.02
C TYR A 2 -5.74 2.51 -0.78
N SER A 3 -6.36 1.44 -0.30
CA SER A 3 -6.17 0.09 -0.82
C SER A 3 -7.26 -0.36 -1.79
N LYS A 4 -6.85 -1.13 -2.81
CA LYS A 4 -7.73 -1.82 -3.76
C LYS A 4 -7.23 -3.25 -3.95
N LYS A 5 -8.10 -4.24 -3.73
CA LYS A 5 -7.80 -5.64 -4.05
C LYS A 5 -7.81 -5.83 -5.56
N LEU A 6 -6.70 -6.33 -6.13
CA LEU A 6 -6.61 -6.65 -7.56
C LEU A 6 -6.92 -8.12 -7.82
N ASN A 7 -6.45 -9.00 -6.95
CA ASN A 7 -6.78 -10.43 -6.96
C ASN A 7 -6.64 -11.02 -5.55
N ASN A 8 -6.63 -12.36 -5.43
CA ASN A 8 -6.55 -13.04 -4.13
C ASN A 8 -5.28 -12.72 -3.32
N PHE A 9 -4.20 -12.33 -3.98
CA PHE A 9 -2.89 -12.17 -3.36
C PHE A 9 -2.30 -10.78 -3.55
N ILE A 10 -2.86 -9.94 -4.41
CA ILE A 10 -2.29 -8.63 -4.75
C ILE A 10 -3.28 -7.52 -4.37
N TYR A 11 -2.76 -6.57 -3.62
CA TYR A 11 -3.40 -5.29 -3.33
C TYR A 11 -2.57 -4.17 -3.97
N LEU A 12 -3.27 -3.15 -4.45
CA LEU A 12 -2.72 -1.87 -4.83
C LEU A 12 -2.98 -0.89 -3.68
N ILE A 13 -1.98 -0.10 -3.30
CA ILE A 13 -2.11 1.01 -2.36
C ILE A 13 -1.77 2.29 -3.10
N ASP A 14 -2.75 3.16 -3.27
CA ASP A 14 -2.55 4.50 -3.83
C ASP A 14 -1.78 5.37 -2.83
N LEU A 15 -0.67 5.96 -3.27
CA LEU A 15 0.26 6.69 -2.42
C LEU A 15 -0.06 8.18 -2.32
N LYS A 16 -0.90 8.72 -3.21
CA LYS A 16 -1.40 10.10 -3.21
C LYS A 16 -0.35 11.18 -2.85
N PRO A 17 0.82 11.24 -3.50
CA PRO A 17 1.77 12.32 -3.21
C PRO A 17 1.12 13.67 -3.57
N ALA A 18 1.26 14.66 -2.69
CA ALA A 18 0.62 15.97 -2.84
C ALA A 18 -0.90 15.90 -3.08
N ASP A 19 -1.57 14.92 -2.46
CA ASP A 19 -3.02 14.68 -2.54
C ASP A 19 -3.54 14.33 -3.95
N ILE A 20 -2.65 13.99 -4.90
CA ILE A 20 -3.04 13.59 -6.25
C ILE A 20 -3.34 12.09 -6.29
N GLU A 21 -4.61 11.75 -6.47
CA GLU A 21 -5.07 10.36 -6.51
C GLU A 21 -4.59 9.59 -7.75
N ASN A 22 -4.33 8.30 -7.58
CA ASN A 22 -3.96 7.35 -8.63
C ASN A 22 -2.73 7.74 -9.47
N LEU A 23 -1.84 8.58 -8.93
CA LEU A 23 -0.63 9.01 -9.63
C LEU A 23 0.48 7.95 -9.55
N ILE A 24 0.74 7.44 -8.34
CA ILE A 24 1.72 6.39 -8.06
C ILE A 24 1.17 5.45 -6.99
N SER A 25 1.54 4.18 -7.05
CA SER A 25 1.04 3.16 -6.13
C SER A 25 2.11 2.16 -5.73
N SER A 26 2.05 1.70 -4.49
CA SER A 26 2.75 0.49 -4.05
C SER A 26 1.86 -0.72 -4.27
N TYR A 27 2.46 -1.86 -4.62
CA TYR A 27 1.75 -3.13 -4.61
C TYR A 27 2.13 -3.93 -3.38
N VAL A 28 1.18 -4.68 -2.85
CA VAL A 28 1.40 -5.58 -1.73
C VAL A 28 1.03 -6.99 -2.15
N LEU A 29 2.03 -7.87 -2.18
CA LEU A 29 1.82 -9.31 -2.26
C LEU A 29 1.49 -9.80 -0.85
N LYS A 30 0.29 -10.33 -0.66
CA LYS A 30 -0.22 -10.92 0.58
C LYS A 30 -0.56 -12.39 0.34
N ALA A 31 0.46 -13.25 0.44
CA ALA A 31 0.33 -14.71 0.32
C ALA A 31 0.77 -15.38 1.64
N SER A 32 1.46 -16.52 1.58
CA SER A 32 2.10 -17.13 2.76
C SER A 32 3.16 -16.22 3.40
N ARG A 33 3.68 -15.26 2.63
CA ARG A 33 4.51 -14.15 3.09
C ARG A 33 3.97 -12.84 2.53
N VAL A 34 4.27 -11.76 3.24
CA VAL A 34 3.91 -10.40 2.84
C VAL A 34 5.14 -9.72 2.26
N ALA A 35 4.98 -9.04 1.12
CA ALA A 35 6.01 -8.20 0.52
C ALA A 35 5.42 -6.93 -0.07
N ILE A 36 6.16 -5.83 0.04
CA ILE A 36 5.86 -4.56 -0.62
C ILE A 36 6.69 -4.50 -1.90
N ILE A 37 6.06 -4.16 -3.02
CA ILE A 37 6.71 -3.93 -4.31
C ILE A 37 6.63 -2.44 -4.58
N GLU A 38 7.80 -1.79 -4.56
CA GLU A 38 8.01 -0.33 -4.59
C GLU A 38 7.38 0.42 -3.41
N SER A 39 8.16 1.26 -2.72
CA SER A 39 7.69 2.03 -1.55
C SER A 39 7.24 3.46 -1.89
N GLY A 40 7.54 3.92 -3.12
CA GLY A 40 7.33 5.30 -3.53
C GLY A 40 8.21 6.32 -2.77
N PRO A 41 7.93 7.62 -2.93
CA PRO A 41 8.70 8.70 -2.33
C PRO A 41 8.45 8.84 -0.81
N LEU A 42 9.37 9.53 -0.12
CA LEU A 42 9.27 9.80 1.32
C LEU A 42 7.95 10.49 1.71
N THR A 43 7.44 11.36 0.83
CA THR A 43 6.20 12.13 1.06
C THR A 43 4.93 11.27 1.12
N SER A 44 4.99 9.98 0.75
CA SER A 44 3.84 9.08 0.76
C SER A 44 3.89 7.97 1.81
N VAL A 45 4.86 8.00 2.74
CA VAL A 45 5.03 6.95 3.75
C VAL A 45 3.77 6.76 4.59
N GLU A 46 3.13 7.84 5.06
CA GLU A 46 1.90 7.74 5.86
C GLU A 46 0.75 7.10 5.09
N ASN A 47 0.62 7.40 3.80
CA ASN A 47 -0.42 6.82 2.94
C ASN A 47 -0.18 5.32 2.69
N LEU A 48 1.09 4.92 2.52
CA LEU A 48 1.47 3.51 2.45
C LEU A 48 1.12 2.77 3.74
N LEU A 49 1.48 3.33 4.90
CA LEU A 49 1.18 2.75 6.22
C LEU A 49 -0.33 2.67 6.46
N ALA A 50 -1.09 3.70 6.09
CA ALA A 50 -2.55 3.69 6.15
C ALA A 50 -3.15 2.59 5.28
N GLY A 51 -2.68 2.43 4.03
CA GLY A 51 -3.12 1.37 3.13
C GLY A 51 -2.78 -0.04 3.63
N LEU A 52 -1.59 -0.23 4.22
CA LEU A 52 -1.19 -1.51 4.84
C LEU A 52 -2.14 -1.88 5.99
N LYS A 53 -2.48 -0.89 6.83
CA LYS A 53 -3.45 -1.05 7.92
C LYS A 53 -4.85 -1.41 7.40
N GLU A 54 -5.33 -0.79 6.32
CA GLU A 54 -6.60 -1.13 5.68
C GLU A 54 -6.67 -2.61 5.25
N ILE A 55 -5.56 -3.19 4.80
CA ILE A 55 -5.49 -4.60 4.36
C ILE A 55 -5.09 -5.58 5.46
N GLY A 56 -5.06 -5.11 6.71
CA GLY A 56 -4.83 -5.91 7.91
C GLY A 56 -3.36 -6.29 8.15
N ILE A 57 -2.41 -5.56 7.56
CA ILE A 57 -0.99 -5.68 7.87
C ILE A 57 -0.67 -4.67 8.97
N LYS A 58 -0.07 -5.14 10.06
CA LYS A 58 0.37 -4.33 11.19
C LYS A 58 1.89 -4.40 11.28
N ASN A 59 2.52 -3.31 11.70
CA ASN A 59 3.91 -3.35 12.13
C ASN A 59 3.97 -4.04 13.50
N GLU A 60 4.88 -5.00 13.65
CA GLU A 60 5.21 -5.61 14.95
C GLU A 60 6.20 -4.71 15.69
N GLN A 61 5.73 -3.54 16.11
CA GLN A 61 6.38 -2.74 17.16
C GLN A 61 5.46 -2.64 18.37
#